data_AF-A0ABD2MM69-F1
#
_entry.id   AF-A0ABD2MM69-F1
#
_cell.length_a   1.000
_cell.length_b   1.000
_cell.length_c   1.000
_cell.angle_alpha   90.00
_cell.angle_beta   90.00
_cell.angle_gamma   90.00
#
_symmetry.space_group_name_H-M   'P 1'
#
loop_
_entity.id
_entity.type
_entity.pdbx_description
1 polymer ?
#
loop_
_entity_poly.entity_id
_entity_poly.type
_entity_poly.pdbx_seq_one_letter_code
_entity_poly.pdbx_strand_id
1 'polypeptide(L)'
;MCGEIALEGYHTATTYGRLNLQQGGIAIFSRDDDFTAPNRINCLSVELHCEVSAVRLNSHNMTILCFYRSLKEDFKLFLDTSERVFCSLGISCNVMLCGDFNVRFNVGDRKAESLCDLI
;
A
#
# COMPACT_ATOMS: atom_id res chain seq x y z
N MET A 1 12.59 15.01 5.04
CA MET A 1 12.00 15.22 3.69
C MET A 1 12.63 14.19 2.77
N CYS A 2 11.90 13.15 2.36
CA CYS A 2 12.29 12.36 1.20
C CYS A 2 12.24 13.28 -0.03
N GLY A 3 13.30 13.26 -0.85
CA GLY A 3 13.35 14.05 -2.08
C GLY A 3 12.19 13.71 -3.01
N GLU A 4 11.75 14.70 -3.77
CA GLU A 4 10.72 14.52 -4.80
C GLU A 4 11.28 13.58 -5.87
N ILE A 5 10.71 12.38 -5.99
CA ILE A 5 11.09 11.42 -7.02
C ILE A 5 10.36 11.82 -8.30
N ALA A 6 11.11 12.19 -9.34
CA ALA A 6 10.57 12.51 -10.64
C ALA A 6 10.91 11.39 -11.64
N LEU A 7 9.89 10.89 -12.32
CA LEU A 7 10.01 9.94 -13.43
C LEU A 7 9.47 10.62 -14.70
N GLU A 8 10.30 10.72 -15.73
CA GLU A 8 9.93 11.40 -16.97
C GLU A 8 8.69 10.76 -17.62
N GLY A 9 7.71 11.60 -17.96
CA GLY A 9 6.43 11.16 -18.54
C GLY A 9 5.46 10.56 -17.52
N TYR A 10 5.72 10.69 -16.22
CA TYR A 10 4.83 10.27 -15.15
C TYR A 10 4.60 11.37 -14.12
N HIS A 11 3.39 11.40 -13.59
CA HIS A 11 2.99 12.17 -12.43
C HIS A 11 3.10 11.32 -11.17
N THR A 12 3.56 11.92 -10.08
CA THR A 12 3.52 11.31 -8.76
C THR A 12 2.09 11.34 -8.24
N ALA A 13 1.41 10.19 -8.29
CA ALA A 13 0.02 10.08 -7.86
C ALA A 13 -0.12 10.12 -6.34
N THR A 14 0.75 9.39 -5.62
CA THR A 14 0.82 9.42 -4.17
C THR A 14 2.17 8.91 -3.68
N THR A 15 2.60 9.40 -2.52
CA THR A 15 3.80 8.92 -1.85
C THR A 15 3.59 8.80 -0.35
N TYR A 16 4.25 7.81 0.22
CA TYR A 16 4.49 7.68 1.65
C TYR A 16 6.00 7.49 1.85
N GLY A 17 6.59 8.26 2.77
CA GLY A 17 7.97 8.11 3.18
C GLY A 17 8.06 8.04 4.70
N ARG A 18 9.02 7.26 5.20
CA ARG A 18 9.29 7.18 6.64
C ARG A 18 9.77 8.53 7.17
N LEU A 19 9.36 8.87 8.38
CA LEU A 19 9.74 10.09 9.09
C LEU A 19 10.99 9.87 9.95
N ASN A 20 11.10 8.73 10.63
CA ASN A 20 12.15 8.51 11.65
C ASN A 20 13.31 7.66 11.12
N LEU A 21 13.03 6.71 10.23
CA LEU A 21 14.02 5.77 9.74
C LEU A 21 14.43 6.08 8.30
N GLN A 22 15.69 5.81 7.98
CA GLN A 22 16.21 5.99 6.63
C GLN A 22 15.80 4.79 5.76
N GLN A 23 15.40 5.07 4.50
CA GLN A 23 15.04 4.09 3.45
C GLN A 23 13.68 3.41 3.66
N GLY A 24 12.97 3.14 2.56
CA GLY A 24 11.59 2.65 2.55
C GLY A 24 10.61 3.70 2.04
N GLY A 25 9.33 3.39 2.12
CA GLY A 25 8.26 4.18 1.55
C GLY A 25 7.67 3.56 0.29
N ILE A 26 6.61 4.19 -0.17
CA ILE A 26 5.84 3.79 -1.35
C ILE A 26 5.69 5.02 -2.22
N ALA A 27 5.83 4.83 -3.53
CA ALA A 27 5.50 5.84 -4.52
C ALA A 27 4.67 5.17 -5.62
N ILE A 28 3.54 5.80 -5.96
CA ILE A 28 2.71 5.40 -7.09
C ILE A 28 2.82 6.50 -8.14
N PHE A 29 3.15 6.10 -9.36
CA PHE A 29 3.30 7.00 -10.51
C PHE A 29 2.27 6.65 -11.58
N SER A 30 1.70 7.66 -12.21
CA SER A 30 0.71 7.51 -13.30
C SER A 30 1.13 8.33 -14.51
N ARG A 31 0.90 7.82 -15.72
CA ARG A 31 1.02 8.65 -16.94
C ARG A 31 -0.23 9.46 -17.22
N ASP A 32 -1.37 8.99 -16.75
CA ASP A 32 -2.67 9.61 -16.95
C ASP A 32 -3.11 10.35 -15.67
N ASP A 33 -3.90 11.39 -15.83
CA ASP A 33 -4.44 12.20 -14.72
C ASP A 33 -5.78 11.67 -14.18
N ASP A 34 -6.25 10.51 -14.66
CA ASP A 34 -7.52 9.91 -14.22
C ASP A 34 -7.40 9.19 -12.87
N PHE A 35 -7.00 9.94 -11.84
CA PHE A 35 -6.93 9.40 -10.50
C PHE A 35 -7.24 10.39 -9.39
N THR A 36 -7.60 9.84 -8.23
CA THR A 36 -7.69 10.56 -6.96
C THR A 36 -6.84 9.84 -5.92
N ALA A 37 -6.00 10.55 -5.18
CA ALA A 37 -5.22 9.99 -4.08
C ALA A 37 -6.00 10.05 -2.75
N PRO A 38 -6.48 8.92 -2.20
CA PRO A 38 -7.07 8.91 -0.85
C PRO A 38 -5.96 9.01 0.21
N ASN A 39 -5.43 10.22 0.41
CA ASN A 39 -4.31 10.50 1.33
C ASN A 39 -4.51 9.99 2.77
N ARG A 40 -5.77 9.82 3.20
CA ARG A 40 -6.11 9.21 4.51
C ARG A 40 -5.57 7.78 4.68
N ILE A 41 -5.38 7.05 3.58
CA ILE A 41 -4.81 5.69 3.62
C ILE A 41 -3.34 5.74 4.04
N ASN A 42 -2.58 6.72 3.55
CA ASN A 42 -1.17 6.87 3.90
C ASN A 42 -1.00 7.09 5.42
N CYS A 43 -1.98 7.72 6.08
CA CYS A 43 -1.99 7.92 7.53
C CYS A 43 -2.15 6.62 8.35
N LEU A 44 -2.55 5.51 7.72
CA LEU A 44 -2.62 4.19 8.36
C LEU A 44 -1.28 3.46 8.33
N SER A 45 -0.29 3.98 7.59
CA SER A 45 1.03 3.38 7.53
C SER A 45 1.71 3.37 8.90
N VAL A 46 2.36 2.25 9.20
CA VAL A 46 3.23 2.06 10.35
C VAL A 46 4.62 1.78 9.80
N GLU A 47 5.57 2.69 10.04
CA GLU A 47 6.96 2.57 9.56
C GLU A 47 7.53 1.19 9.87
N LEU A 48 8.28 0.60 8.92
CA LEU A 48 8.84 -0.76 8.97
C LEU A 48 7.83 -1.90 8.90
N HIS A 49 6.71 -1.79 9.62
CA HIS A 49 5.77 -2.87 9.82
C HIS A 49 4.78 -3.01 8.66
N CYS A 50 4.17 -1.91 8.24
CA CYS A 50 3.16 -1.88 7.19
C CYS A 50 3.06 -0.49 6.59
N GLU A 51 3.70 -0.30 5.45
CA GLU A 51 3.61 0.93 4.68
C GLU A 51 2.55 0.73 3.62
N VAL A 52 1.70 1.72 3.44
CA VAL A 52 0.58 1.63 2.51
C VAL A 52 0.35 2.95 1.81
N SER A 53 0.10 2.87 0.52
CA SER A 53 -0.37 4.01 -0.26
C SER A 53 -1.40 3.58 -1.28
N ALA A 54 -2.20 4.53 -1.73
CA ALA A 54 -3.41 4.23 -2.46
C ALA A 54 -3.71 5.26 -3.53
N VAL A 55 -4.29 4.80 -4.63
CA VAL A 55 -4.81 5.65 -5.70
C VAL A 55 -6.13 5.06 -6.20
N ARG A 56 -7.13 5.92 -6.44
CA ARG A 56 -8.41 5.54 -7.03
C ARG A 56 -8.44 5.97 -8.49
N LEU A 57 -8.66 5.02 -9.40
CA LEU A 57 -8.87 5.28 -10.82
C LEU A 57 -10.34 5.66 -11.04
N ASN A 58 -10.62 6.89 -11.46
CA ASN A 58 -12.00 7.39 -11.44
C ASN A 58 -12.87 6.69 -12.49
N SER A 59 -12.36 6.47 -13.70
CA SER A 59 -13.13 5.84 -14.78
C SER A 59 -13.41 4.35 -14.56
N HIS A 60 -12.69 3.69 -13.66
CA HIS A 60 -12.75 2.23 -13.46
C HIS A 60 -13.43 1.81 -12.15
N ASN A 61 -13.85 2.75 -11.30
CA ASN A 61 -14.31 2.49 -9.93
C ASN A 61 -13.38 1.50 -9.19
N MET A 62 -12.07 1.67 -9.38
CA MET A 62 -11.03 0.78 -8.86
C MET A 62 -10.09 1.54 -7.95
N THR A 63 -9.77 0.95 -6.80
CA THR A 63 -8.74 1.45 -5.89
C THR A 63 -7.53 0.52 -5.98
N ILE A 64 -6.38 1.07 -6.31
CA ILE A 64 -5.10 0.37 -6.22
C ILE A 64 -4.53 0.66 -4.83
N LEU A 65 -4.29 -0.39 -4.05
CA LEU A 65 -3.57 -0.33 -2.79
C LEU A 65 -2.20 -0.95 -2.98
N CYS A 66 -1.15 -0.19 -2.70
CA CYS A 66 0.22 -0.69 -2.68
C CYS A 66 0.68 -0.82 -1.23
N PHE A 67 1.13 -2.01 -0.86
CA PHE A 67 1.69 -2.32 0.45
C PHE A 67 3.19 -2.57 0.34
N TYR A 68 3.91 -2.18 1.38
CA TYR A 68 5.27 -2.62 1.60
C TYR A 68 5.43 -3.05 3.05
N ARG A 69 5.83 -4.30 3.24
CA ARG A 69 6.15 -4.88 4.54
C ARG A 69 7.63 -5.26 4.57
N SER A 70 8.36 -4.87 5.61
CA SER A 70 9.71 -5.36 5.85
C SER A 70 9.72 -6.83 6.32
N LEU A 71 10.72 -7.60 5.88
CA LEU A 71 10.79 -9.05 6.08
C LEU A 71 10.79 -9.50 7.55
N LYS A 72 11.49 -8.78 8.43
CA LYS A 72 11.81 -9.18 9.82
C LYS A 72 10.88 -8.58 10.88
N GLU A 73 9.95 -7.74 10.47
CA GLU A 73 9.14 -6.95 11.38
C GLU A 73 7.88 -7.67 11.83
N ASP A 74 7.21 -7.09 12.83
CA ASP A 74 5.99 -7.63 13.44
C ASP A 74 4.89 -7.89 12.38
N PHE A 75 4.63 -9.18 12.15
CA PHE A 75 3.64 -9.63 11.18
C PHE A 75 2.20 -9.41 11.66
N LYS A 76 1.95 -9.49 12.97
CA LYS A 76 0.62 -9.23 13.52
C LYS A 76 0.26 -7.77 13.34
N LEU A 77 1.19 -6.86 13.62
CA LEU A 77 0.98 -5.43 13.40
C LEU A 77 0.73 -5.13 11.91
N PHE A 78 1.37 -5.87 11.00
CA PHE A 78 1.06 -5.80 9.58
C PHE A 78 -0.37 -6.24 9.25
N LEU A 79 -0.85 -7.37 9.80
CA LEU A 79 -2.22 -7.84 9.61
C LEU A 79 -3.25 -6.86 10.20
N ASP A 80 -3.06 -6.42 11.45
CA ASP A 80 -3.94 -5.46 12.12
C ASP A 80 -4.00 -4.11 11.36
N THR A 81 -2.90 -3.72 10.71
CA THR A 81 -2.86 -2.53 9.85
C THR A 81 -3.58 -2.76 8.53
N SER A 82 -3.37 -3.91 7.90
CA SER A 82 -4.03 -4.29 6.65
C SER A 82 -5.55 -4.36 6.83
N GLU A 83 -6.04 -4.95 7.92
CA GLU A 83 -7.46 -5.00 8.26
C GLU A 83 -8.06 -3.59 8.40
N ARG A 84 -7.37 -2.68 9.11
CA ARG A 84 -7.79 -1.27 9.24
C ARG A 84 -7.84 -0.56 7.88
N VAL A 85 -6.89 -0.83 7.00
CA VAL A 85 -6.89 -0.31 5.62
C VAL A 85 -8.12 -0.83 4.88
N PHE A 86 -8.38 -2.14 4.88
CA PHE A 86 -9.51 -2.74 4.18
C PHE A 86 -10.85 -2.24 4.73
N CYS A 87 -11.02 -2.14 6.05
CA CYS A 87 -12.20 -1.54 6.68
C CYS A 87 -12.42 -0.07 6.31
N SER A 88 -11.35 0.66 5.94
CA SER A 88 -11.45 2.05 5.48
C SER A 88 -11.85 2.18 4.00
N LEU A 89 -11.79 1.08 3.24
CA LEU A 89 -12.30 1.02 1.87
C LEU A 89 -13.81 0.85 1.92
N GLY A 90 -14.54 1.66 1.16
CA GLY A 90 -15.97 1.47 1.00
C GLY A 90 -16.28 0.15 0.28
N ILE A 91 -17.39 -0.48 0.64
CA ILE A 91 -17.85 -1.79 0.16
C ILE A 91 -18.15 -1.86 -1.35
N SER A 92 -18.10 -0.74 -2.07
CA SER A 92 -18.62 -0.59 -3.43
C SER A 92 -17.56 -0.37 -4.50
N CYS A 93 -16.28 -0.60 -4.21
CA CYS A 93 -15.19 -0.41 -5.18
C CYS A 93 -14.39 -1.69 -5.41
N ASN A 94 -13.93 -1.88 -6.65
CA ASN A 94 -12.98 -2.94 -6.95
C ASN A 94 -11.63 -2.57 -6.34
N VAL A 95 -10.95 -3.52 -5.72
CA VAL A 95 -9.65 -3.27 -5.09
C VAL A 95 -8.60 -4.13 -5.77
N MET A 96 -7.50 -3.50 -6.20
CA MET A 96 -6.30 -4.18 -6.67
C MET A 96 -5.23 -4.04 -5.58
N LEU A 97 -4.79 -5.18 -5.04
CA LEU A 97 -3.71 -5.24 -4.07
C LEU A 97 -2.38 -5.43 -4.78
N CYS A 98 -1.43 -4.56 -4.48
CA CYS A 98 -0.09 -4.50 -5.08
C CYS A 98 0.98 -4.39 -4.00
N GLY A 99 2.22 -4.64 -4.41
CA GLY A 99 3.42 -4.35 -3.61
C GLY A 99 4.12 -5.61 -3.10
N ASP A 100 4.97 -5.42 -2.09
CA ASP A 100 5.80 -6.48 -1.51
C ASP A 100 5.39 -6.76 -0.07
N PHE A 101 4.68 -7.88 0.09
CA PHE A 101 4.22 -8.38 1.37
C PHE A 101 5.30 -9.17 2.14
N ASN A 102 6.40 -9.53 1.48
CA ASN A 102 7.46 -10.39 2.03
C ASN A 102 6.93 -11.69 2.67
N VAL A 103 5.98 -12.34 1.99
CA VAL A 103 5.42 -13.67 2.32
C VAL A 103 5.51 -14.59 1.10
N ARG A 104 5.50 -15.90 1.32
CA ARG A 104 5.66 -16.86 0.23
C ARG A 104 4.33 -17.53 -0.11
N PHE A 105 3.67 -17.05 -1.15
CA PHE A 105 2.46 -17.68 -1.66
C PHE A 105 2.74 -19.06 -2.28
N ASN A 106 1.71 -19.91 -2.31
CA ASN A 106 1.70 -21.22 -2.98
C ASN A 106 2.70 -22.26 -2.43
N VAL A 107 3.23 -22.07 -1.22
CA VAL A 107 4.19 -23.00 -0.59
C VAL A 107 3.82 -23.40 0.86
N GLY A 108 2.57 -23.17 1.28
CA GLY A 108 2.10 -23.45 2.65
C GLY A 108 2.73 -22.54 3.72
N ASP A 109 3.03 -21.29 3.36
CA ASP A 109 3.45 -20.27 4.32
C ASP A 109 2.24 -19.78 5.12
N ARG A 110 2.22 -20.06 6.42
CA ARG A 110 1.16 -19.59 7.33
C ARG A 110 0.95 -18.08 7.29
N LYS A 111 2.01 -17.30 7.00
CA LYS A 111 1.87 -15.84 6.85
C LYS A 111 1.07 -15.49 5.60
N ALA A 112 1.30 -16.17 4.49
CA ALA A 112 0.51 -15.97 3.28
C ALA A 112 -0.95 -16.40 3.51
N GLU A 113 -1.18 -17.52 4.21
CA GLU A 113 -2.52 -17.98 4.59
C GLU A 113 -3.26 -16.94 5.43
N SER A 114 -2.66 -16.44 6.51
CA SER A 114 -3.28 -15.42 7.36
C SER A 114 -3.56 -14.09 6.65
N LEU A 115 -2.75 -13.72 5.65
CA LEU A 115 -3.03 -12.54 4.83
C LEU A 115 -4.23 -12.78 3.89
N CYS A 116 -4.31 -13.97 3.28
CA CYS A 116 -5.45 -14.34 2.44
C CYS A 116 -6.76 -14.39 3.24
N ASP A 117 -6.74 -14.81 4.50
CA ASP A 117 -7.92 -14.86 5.37
C ASP A 117 -8.52 -13.46 5.67
N LEU A 118 -7.77 -12.37 5.41
CA LEU A 118 -8.27 -10.99 5.55
C LEU A 118 -9.01 -10.46 4.31
N ILE A 119 -8.92 -11.15 3.16
CA ILE A 119 -9.36 -10.67 1.84
C ILE A 119 -10.60 -11.46 1.40
#